data_AF-A0A6J4UQ00-F1
#
_entry.id   AF-A0A6J4UQ00-F1
#
_cell.length_a   1.000
_cell.length_b   1.000
_cell.length_c   1.000
_cell.angle_alpha   90.00
_cell.angle_beta   90.00
_cell.angle_gamma   90.00
#
_symmetry.space_group_name_H-M   'P 1'
#
loop_
_entity.id
_entity.type
_entity.pdbx_description
1 polymer ?
#
loop_
_entity_poly.entity_id
_entity_poly.type
_entity_poly.pdbx_seq_one_letter_code
_entity_poly.pdbx_strand_id
1 'polypeptide(L)'
;MSVAALESVRDRVLPMLRFAAEEYRHRTPAGYPVVVDEPGRGLVGLELDPNFALYFVTDGTDLFVETYRRAARNDARTSASRQKHGGLPFNDRRPIDPGIEDQSLRNLVAELMSHFNFQPGIIHITDS
;
A
#
# COMPACT_ATOMS: atom_id res chain seq x y z
N MET A 1 6.78 6.83 -23.63
CA MET A 1 5.64 7.67 -23.19
C MET A 1 5.26 7.40 -21.73
N SER A 2 5.27 6.14 -21.29
CA SER A 2 4.83 5.80 -19.93
C SER A 2 5.76 6.27 -18.80
N VAL A 3 7.09 6.36 -19.02
CA VAL A 3 8.03 6.86 -18.00
C VAL A 3 7.76 8.32 -17.67
N ALA A 4 7.55 9.16 -18.69
CA ALA A 4 7.15 10.56 -18.49
C ALA A 4 5.76 10.67 -17.83
N ALA A 5 4.84 9.75 -18.14
CA ALA A 5 3.55 9.67 -17.47
C ALA A 5 3.70 9.27 -15.99
N LEU A 6 4.61 8.34 -15.67
CA LEU A 6 4.94 7.98 -14.30
C LEU A 6 5.59 9.15 -13.56
N GLU A 7 6.46 9.93 -14.19
CA GLU A 7 7.03 11.16 -13.61
C GLU A 7 5.93 12.18 -13.27
N SER A 8 4.95 12.35 -14.15
CA SER A 8 3.78 13.20 -13.86
C SER A 8 2.96 12.70 -12.66
N VAL A 9 2.69 11.40 -12.59
CA VAL A 9 2.00 10.78 -11.43
C VAL A 9 2.83 10.91 -10.16
N ARG A 10 4.15 10.66 -10.26
CA ARG A 10 5.12 10.80 -9.17
C ARG A 10 5.07 12.20 -8.59
N ASP A 11 5.18 13.24 -9.39
CA ASP A 11 5.23 14.62 -8.91
C ASP A 11 3.97 14.99 -8.11
N ARG A 12 2.83 14.39 -8.45
CA ARG A 12 1.55 14.58 -7.76
C ARG A 12 1.43 13.73 -6.50
N VAL A 13 1.85 12.46 -6.54
CA VAL A 13 1.63 11.52 -5.44
C VAL A 13 2.73 11.55 -4.39
N LEU A 14 3.98 11.87 -4.77
CA LEU A 14 5.15 11.84 -3.87
C LEU A 14 4.97 12.69 -2.60
N PRO A 15 4.40 13.92 -2.66
CA PRO A 15 4.08 14.68 -1.45
C PRO A 15 3.08 13.95 -0.54
N MET A 16 2.08 13.27 -1.12
CA MET A 16 1.08 12.50 -0.37
C MET A 16 1.72 11.28 0.31
N LEU A 17 2.61 10.57 -0.39
CA LEU A 17 3.32 9.41 0.15
C LEU A 17 4.27 9.82 1.29
N ARG A 18 4.98 10.94 1.15
CA ARG A 18 5.85 11.49 2.22
C ARG A 18 5.05 11.89 3.45
N PHE A 19 3.91 12.55 3.26
CA PHE A 19 3.02 12.89 4.36
C PHE A 19 2.52 11.63 5.08
N ALA A 20 2.03 10.64 4.32
CA ALA A 20 1.62 9.35 4.85
C ALA A 20 2.74 8.65 5.63
N ALA A 21 3.97 8.66 5.11
CA ALA A 21 5.13 8.06 5.75
C ALA A 21 5.45 8.75 7.10
N GLU A 22 5.32 10.07 7.19
CA GLU A 22 5.52 10.78 8.46
C GLU A 22 4.49 10.36 9.51
N GLU A 23 3.21 10.37 9.15
CA GLU A 23 2.10 10.01 10.05
C GLU A 23 2.22 8.56 10.58
N TYR A 24 2.77 7.66 9.77
CA TYR A 24 2.90 6.24 10.12
C TYR A 24 4.24 5.86 10.74
N ARG A 25 5.22 6.77 10.80
CA ARG A 25 6.59 6.51 11.31
C ARG A 25 6.63 5.80 12.65
N HIS A 26 5.70 6.13 13.55
CA HIS A 26 5.64 5.57 14.91
C HIS A 26 4.71 4.37 15.04
N ARG A 27 4.05 3.94 13.96
CA ARG A 27 3.02 2.89 13.92
C ARG A 27 3.48 1.65 13.16
N THR A 28 4.63 1.73 12.51
CA THR A 28 5.21 0.70 11.64
C THR A 28 6.46 0.09 12.30
N PRO A 29 6.88 -1.11 11.85
CA PRO A 29 8.11 -1.74 12.32
C PRO A 29 9.36 -0.89 12.01
N ALA A 30 10.46 -1.19 12.69
CA ALA A 30 11.75 -0.58 12.36
C ALA A 30 12.14 -0.81 10.90
N GLY A 31 12.67 0.22 10.25
CA GLY A 31 12.97 0.21 8.81
C GLY A 31 11.79 0.61 7.92
N TYR A 32 10.59 0.81 8.49
CA TYR A 32 9.40 1.28 7.80
C TYR A 32 8.82 2.53 8.48
N PRO A 33 8.05 3.37 7.77
CA PRO A 33 7.67 3.23 6.36
C PRO A 33 8.78 3.65 5.39
N VAL A 34 8.77 3.09 4.18
CA VAL A 34 9.72 3.39 3.10
C VAL A 34 8.99 4.04 1.93
N VAL A 35 9.42 5.25 1.56
CA VAL A 35 8.99 5.88 0.30
C VAL A 35 9.97 5.45 -0.79
N VAL A 36 9.45 4.77 -1.81
CA VAL A 36 10.22 4.37 -2.99
C VAL A 36 10.02 5.42 -4.06
N ASP A 37 11.12 6.02 -4.54
CA ASP A 37 11.11 7.08 -5.55
C ASP A 37 12.18 6.78 -6.61
N GLU A 38 11.91 5.78 -7.44
CA GLU A 38 12.80 5.34 -8.52
C GLU A 38 12.06 5.37 -9.88
N PRO A 39 11.60 6.54 -10.35
CA PRO A 39 10.86 6.64 -11.62
C PRO A 39 11.70 6.15 -12.82
N GLY A 40 13.03 6.30 -12.76
CA GLY A 40 13.95 5.76 -13.77
C GLY A 40 14.01 4.23 -13.83
N ARG A 41 13.57 3.53 -12.76
CA ARG A 41 13.33 2.08 -12.76
C ARG A 41 11.86 1.74 -12.96
N GLY A 42 11.01 2.73 -13.22
CA GLY A 42 9.58 2.55 -13.45
C GLY A 42 8.76 2.33 -12.18
N LEU A 43 9.24 2.78 -11.01
CA LEU A 43 8.63 2.48 -9.71
C LEU A 43 8.58 3.70 -8.79
N VAL A 44 7.40 4.01 -8.25
CA VAL A 44 7.20 4.99 -7.17
C VAL A 44 6.18 4.44 -6.19
N GLY A 45 6.37 4.55 -4.89
CA GLY A 45 5.43 3.94 -3.95
C GLY A 45 5.73 4.16 -2.47
N LEU A 46 4.93 3.50 -1.65
CA LEU A 46 5.02 3.52 -0.20
C LEU A 46 4.86 2.11 0.36
N GLU A 47 5.80 1.71 1.19
CA GLU A 47 5.74 0.51 2.01
C GLU A 47 5.50 0.91 3.46
N LEU A 48 4.37 0.52 4.04
CA LEU A 48 4.09 0.75 5.46
C LEU A 48 4.69 -0.37 6.32
N ASP A 49 4.71 -1.60 5.82
CA ASP A 49 5.45 -2.71 6.39
C ASP A 49 5.72 -3.75 5.28
N PRO A 50 6.42 -4.88 5.54
CA PRO A 50 6.68 -5.91 4.54
C PRO A 50 5.44 -6.58 3.92
N ASN A 51 4.24 -6.29 4.43
CA ASN A 51 2.95 -6.86 4.06
C ASN A 51 1.94 -5.84 3.56
N PHE A 52 2.26 -4.53 3.57
CA PHE A 52 1.36 -3.45 3.16
C PHE A 52 2.14 -2.43 2.34
N ALA A 53 1.94 -2.46 1.03
CA ALA A 53 2.59 -1.56 0.10
C ALA A 53 1.65 -1.13 -1.04
N LEU A 54 1.91 0.06 -1.57
CA LEU A 54 1.29 0.63 -2.76
C LEU A 54 2.39 1.11 -3.70
N TYR A 55 2.35 0.66 -4.94
CA TYR A 55 3.27 1.07 -5.98
C TYR A 55 2.52 1.58 -7.22
N PHE A 56 3.05 2.63 -7.80
CA PHE A 56 2.77 3.11 -9.15
C PHE A 56 3.90 2.60 -10.03
N VAL A 57 3.56 1.75 -10.99
CA VAL A 57 4.54 1.06 -11.84
C VAL A 57 4.24 1.29 -13.31
N THR A 58 5.28 1.15 -14.12
CA THR A 58 5.13 1.12 -15.58
C THR A 58 5.95 0.00 -16.20
N ASP A 59 5.43 -0.59 -17.26
CA ASP A 59 6.15 -1.55 -18.11
C ASP A 59 6.79 -0.91 -19.35
N GLY A 60 6.74 0.42 -19.47
CA GLY A 60 7.22 1.17 -20.64
C GLY A 60 6.10 1.59 -21.61
N THR A 61 4.92 0.98 -21.49
CA THR A 61 3.74 1.29 -22.32
C THR A 61 2.61 1.84 -21.47
N ASP A 62 2.22 1.09 -20.43
CA ASP A 62 1.07 1.39 -19.59
C ASP A 62 1.47 1.73 -18.16
N LEU A 63 0.54 2.35 -17.43
CA LEU A 63 0.67 2.61 -16.00
C LEU A 63 -0.23 1.66 -15.21
N PHE A 64 0.30 1.19 -14.10
CA PHE A 64 -0.43 0.32 -13.18
C PHE A 64 -0.27 0.80 -11.75
N VAL A 65 -1.25 0.44 -10.95
CA VAL A 65 -1.14 0.47 -9.50
C VAL A 65 -1.07 -0.97 -9.01
N GLU A 66 -0.03 -1.26 -8.23
CA GLU A 66 0.16 -2.53 -7.55
C GLU A 66 -0.04 -2.32 -6.06
N THR A 67 -1.02 -3.02 -5.48
CA THR A 67 -1.27 -3.03 -4.04
C THR A 67 -0.90 -4.39 -3.50
N TYR A 68 0.07 -4.41 -2.59
CA TYR A 68 0.41 -5.59 -1.83
C TYR A 68 -0.20 -5.45 -0.43
N ARG A 69 -1.08 -6.38 -0.06
CA ARG A 69 -1.61 -6.47 1.30
C ARG A 69 -1.64 -7.90 1.78
N ARG A 70 -1.52 -8.12 3.08
CA ARG A 70 -1.81 -9.43 3.67
C ARG A 70 -3.23 -9.45 4.22
N ALA A 71 -4.01 -10.46 3.83
CA ALA A 71 -5.34 -10.65 4.39
C ALA A 71 -5.26 -10.97 5.89
N ALA A 72 -6.24 -10.54 6.67
CA ALA A 72 -6.38 -10.99 8.05
C ALA A 72 -6.59 -12.52 8.11
N ARG A 73 -6.13 -13.15 9.20
CA ARG A 73 -6.56 -14.51 9.53
C ARG A 73 -7.98 -14.42 10.11
N ASN A 74 -8.88 -15.26 9.62
CA ASN A 74 -10.29 -15.26 10.01
C ASN A 74 -10.60 -16.30 11.10
N ASP A 75 -9.62 -17.10 11.54
CA ASP A 75 -9.76 -18.11 12.58
C ASP A 75 -9.27 -17.58 13.93
N ALA A 76 -10.19 -17.54 14.90
CA ALA A 76 -10.02 -17.00 16.25
C ALA A 76 -8.89 -17.65 17.07
N ARG A 77 -8.50 -18.90 16.77
CA ARG A 77 -7.40 -19.56 17.48
C ARG A 77 -6.01 -19.07 17.07
N THR A 78 -5.92 -18.34 15.95
CA THR A 78 -4.64 -17.92 15.35
C THR A 78 -4.43 -16.41 15.33
N SER A 79 -5.42 -15.63 15.78
CA SER A 79 -5.44 -14.15 15.77
C SER A 79 -4.87 -13.51 17.05
N ALA A 80 -4.67 -14.27 18.13
CA ALA A 80 -4.16 -13.77 19.41
C ALA A 80 -2.64 -13.48 19.41
N SER A 81 -1.92 -13.89 18.37
CA SER A 81 -0.48 -13.64 18.27
C SER A 81 -0.22 -12.28 17.63
N ARG A 82 0.56 -11.43 18.32
CA ARG A 82 1.02 -10.07 17.93
C ARG A 82 1.63 -9.92 16.52
N GLN A 83 1.70 -10.99 15.75
CA GLN A 83 2.44 -11.08 14.51
C GLN A 83 1.48 -11.39 13.35
N LYS A 84 1.35 -10.43 12.43
CA LYS A 84 0.56 -10.51 11.17
C LYS A 84 1.14 -11.54 10.16
N HIS A 85 1.91 -12.55 10.61
CA HIS A 85 2.79 -13.34 9.76
C HIS A 85 2.13 -14.43 8.91
N GLY A 86 0.79 -14.56 8.88
CA GLY A 86 0.20 -15.79 8.37
C GLY A 86 -1.12 -15.71 7.60
N GLY A 87 -1.51 -14.53 7.13
CA GLY A 87 -2.60 -14.40 6.16
C GLY A 87 -2.14 -14.65 4.72
N LEU A 88 -3.08 -15.00 3.82
CA LEU A 88 -2.80 -15.13 2.40
C LEU A 88 -2.32 -13.78 1.84
N PRO A 89 -1.20 -13.75 1.09
CA PRO A 89 -0.79 -12.55 0.38
C PRO A 89 -1.83 -12.23 -0.69
N PHE A 90 -2.22 -10.97 -0.76
CA PHE A 90 -3.07 -10.42 -1.81
C PHE A 90 -2.23 -9.43 -2.59
N ASN A 91 -2.11 -9.67 -3.89
CA ASN A 91 -1.50 -8.77 -4.84
C ASN A 91 -2.58 -8.38 -5.86
N ASP A 92 -2.93 -7.10 -5.90
CA ASP A 92 -3.80 -6.54 -6.91
C ASP A 92 -3.01 -5.61 -7.82
N ARG A 93 -3.13 -5.82 -9.12
CA ARG A 93 -2.53 -4.99 -10.16
C ARG A 93 -3.65 -4.51 -11.06
N ARG A 94 -3.86 -3.20 -11.09
CA ARG A 94 -4.89 -2.57 -11.93
C ARG A 94 -4.29 -1.49 -12.83
N PRO A 95 -4.70 -1.42 -14.11
CA PRO A 95 -4.27 -0.34 -14.99
C PRO A 95 -4.83 0.98 -14.47
N ILE A 96 -4.07 2.07 -14.66
CA ILE A 96 -4.54 3.42 -14.37
C ILE A 96 -4.31 4.33 -15.58
N ASP A 97 -5.21 5.30 -15.74
CA ASP A 97 -5.09 6.32 -16.76
C ASP A 97 -3.95 7.30 -16.38
N PRO A 98 -3.05 7.68 -17.31
CA PRO A 98 -2.07 8.75 -17.10
C PRO A 98 -2.67 10.08 -16.62
N GLY A 99 -3.90 10.38 -17.02
CA GLY A 99 -4.70 11.54 -16.62
C GLY A 99 -5.54 11.32 -15.36
N ILE A 100 -5.27 10.27 -14.56
CA ILE A 100 -5.97 10.00 -13.30
C ILE A 100 -6.04 11.24 -12.42
N GLU A 101 -7.20 11.52 -11.83
CA GLU A 101 -7.43 12.70 -10.99
C GLU A 101 -6.70 12.62 -9.64
N ASP A 102 -6.38 13.79 -9.05
CA ASP A 102 -5.72 13.85 -7.74
C ASP A 102 -6.54 13.17 -6.65
N GLN A 103 -7.87 13.28 -6.73
CA GLN A 103 -8.77 12.62 -5.79
C GLN A 103 -8.62 11.09 -5.86
N SER A 104 -8.54 10.53 -7.07
CA SER A 104 -8.35 9.10 -7.28
C SER A 104 -6.99 8.66 -6.74
N LEU A 105 -5.91 9.43 -6.98
CA LEU A 105 -4.59 9.15 -6.39
C LEU A 105 -4.64 9.12 -4.85
N ARG A 106 -5.32 10.08 -4.22
CA ARG A 106 -5.54 10.10 -2.77
C ARG A 106 -6.32 8.89 -2.28
N ASN A 107 -7.34 8.47 -3.03
CA ASN A 107 -8.14 7.30 -2.68
C ASN A 107 -7.28 6.02 -2.66
N LEU A 108 -6.31 5.87 -3.57
CA LEU A 108 -5.36 4.75 -3.57
C LEU A 108 -4.51 4.71 -2.29
N VAL A 109 -4.00 5.87 -1.88
CA VAL A 109 -3.22 6.01 -0.63
C VAL A 109 -4.10 5.70 0.58
N ALA A 110 -5.33 6.22 0.59
CA ALA A 110 -6.30 5.97 1.65
C ALA A 110 -6.71 4.48 1.74
N GLU A 111 -6.80 3.78 0.60
CA GLU A 111 -7.07 2.35 0.54
C GLU A 111 -5.96 1.54 1.23
N LEU A 112 -4.69 1.85 0.96
CA LEU A 112 -3.55 1.25 1.66
C LEU A 112 -3.63 1.49 3.18
N MET A 113 -3.90 2.72 3.60
CA MET A 113 -4.04 3.07 5.02
C MET A 113 -5.21 2.33 5.68
N SER A 114 -6.34 2.26 5.00
CA SER A 114 -7.53 1.52 5.45
C SER A 114 -7.20 0.06 5.69
N HIS A 115 -6.53 -0.59 4.73
CA HIS A 115 -6.10 -1.97 4.87
C HIS A 115 -5.10 -2.19 6.00
N PHE A 116 -4.13 -1.29 6.18
CA PHE A 116 -3.16 -1.42 7.27
C PHE A 116 -3.81 -1.26 8.66
N ASN A 117 -4.77 -0.34 8.76
CA ASN A 117 -5.49 -0.05 10.00
C ASN A 117 -6.59 -1.07 10.31
N PHE A 118 -7.05 -1.82 9.31
CA PHE A 118 -8.09 -2.80 9.49
C PHE A 118 -7.65 -3.88 10.49
N GLN A 119 -8.30 -3.88 11.65
CA GLN A 119 -8.20 -4.96 12.62
C GLN A 119 -9.43 -5.85 12.43
N PRO A 120 -9.27 -7.15 12.10
CA PRO A 120 -10.41 -8.06 12.12
C PRO A 120 -10.94 -8.10 13.55
N GLY A 121 -12.21 -7.76 13.75
CA GLY A 121 -12.88 -7.70 15.06
C GLY A 121 -13.10 -9.06 15.72
N ILE A 122 -12.09 -9.93 15.77
CA ILE A 122 -12.15 -11.26 16.38
C ILE A 122 -11.82 -11.14 17.88
N ILE A 123 -12.55 -10.30 18.60
CA ILE A 123 -12.41 -10.15 20.06
C ILE A 123 -13.54 -10.85 20.83
N HIS A 124 -14.59 -11.34 20.17
CA HIS A 124 -15.81 -11.80 20.86
C HIS A 124 -16.31 -13.23 20.57
N ILE A 125 -15.52 -14.14 19.97
CA ILE A 125 -15.98 -15.52 19.67
C ILE A 125 -15.00 -16.59 20.18
N THR A 126 -14.58 -16.48 21.44
CA THR A 126 -13.95 -17.61 22.15
C THR A 126 -14.30 -17.49 23.63
N ASP A 127 -15.54 -17.82 23.96
CA ASP A 127 -15.98 -18.19 25.31
C ASP A 127 -17.22 -19.09 25.23
N SER A 128 -17.18 -20.08 24.33
CA SER A 128 -18.18 -21.15 24.21
C SER A 128 -17.55 -22.52 24.09
#